data_AF-A0A5D2YKV8-F1
#
_entry.id   AF-A0A5D2YKV8-F1
#
_cell.length_a   1.000
_cell.length_b   1.000
_cell.length_c   1.000
_cell.angle_alpha   90.00
_cell.angle_beta   90.00
_cell.angle_gamma   90.00
#
_symmetry.space_group_name_H-M   'P 1'
#
loop_
_entity.id
_entity.type
_entity.pdbx_description
1 polymer ?
#
loop_
_entity_poly.entity_id
_entity_poly.type
_entity_poly.pdbx_seq_one_letter_code
_entity_poly.pdbx_strand_id
1 'polypeptide(L)'
;MEKQTYEEIHDCLIKPRINPQRRKDKVYIGCGAGFGGDRPMAAKKLLNRVKELNYIVLECLAERTLAERYQAMASGGDGYDSNISEWMSLLLPLAVDRGTCIITNMGAMDPVSAREKVLEVASSLGIHLSVAVAHEVFVNESGSGSLPEKLVNMEGGVSTYLGAAPIVACLERYQPNVLITSRVADAALFLAPMVYELGWNWDDLELLAQGSLAGHLLECGCQLTGGYFMHPADKNRNLSFPNLLDLSLPYAEISSSGEICVMKAEGSGGILNFGTCAEQLLYEVGDPSAYITPDVVVDFRGVTFQPLSRSKVLCIGAKPSAHPVPDKLLQLIPKHRGWKGWGEISYGGYECVKRAKAAELLVMDGRGISWCQFLCSFLYNWTG
;
A
#
# COMPACT_ATOMS: atom_id res chain seq x y z
N MET A 1 14.49 30.06 -21.49
CA MET A 1 13.51 28.99 -21.19
C MET A 1 13.82 28.48 -19.81
N GLU A 2 13.01 28.90 -18.85
CA GLU A 2 13.19 28.64 -17.42
C GLU A 2 13.13 27.14 -17.13
N LYS A 3 14.18 26.58 -16.54
CA LYS A 3 14.15 25.26 -15.92
C LYS A 3 13.42 25.41 -14.58
N GLN A 4 12.11 25.16 -14.54
CA GLN A 4 11.42 24.90 -13.28
C GLN A 4 11.65 23.44 -12.89
N THR A 5 12.74 23.18 -12.18
CA THR A 5 12.93 21.95 -11.40
C THR A 5 12.85 22.36 -9.93
N TYR A 6 11.66 22.33 -9.35
CA TYR A 6 11.48 22.43 -7.90
C TYR A 6 11.65 21.04 -7.28
N GLU A 7 12.86 20.50 -7.37
CA GLU A 7 13.27 19.40 -6.51
C GLU A 7 13.59 20.01 -5.15
N GLU A 8 12.64 19.92 -4.23
CA GLU A 8 12.86 20.33 -2.85
C GLU A 8 13.26 19.11 -2.02
N ILE A 9 14.46 19.19 -1.44
CA ILE A 9 15.00 18.19 -0.55
C ILE A 9 14.64 18.58 0.87
N HIS A 10 14.03 17.67 1.61
CA HIS A 10 13.68 17.84 3.01
C HIS A 10 14.43 16.80 3.85
N ASP A 11 14.75 17.14 5.09
CA ASP A 11 15.19 16.13 6.05
C ASP A 11 14.05 15.14 6.35
N CYS A 12 14.38 13.94 6.82
CA CYS A 12 13.38 12.95 7.21
C CYS A 12 12.70 13.27 8.56
N LEU A 13 12.96 14.45 9.15
CA LEU A 13 12.39 14.82 10.44
C LEU A 13 10.93 15.24 10.25
N ILE A 14 10.02 14.46 10.83
CA ILE A 14 8.60 14.79 10.85
C ILE A 14 8.39 15.99 11.78
N LYS A 15 7.98 17.12 11.20
CA LYS A 15 7.69 18.38 11.91
C LYS A 15 6.19 18.63 11.85
N PRO A 16 5.56 19.16 12.92
CA PRO A 16 4.15 19.55 12.88
C PRO A 16 3.84 20.45 11.67
N ARG A 17 2.71 20.18 11.02
CA ARG A 17 2.20 20.94 9.87
C ARG A 17 1.83 22.35 10.32
N ILE A 18 2.17 23.35 9.51
CA ILE A 18 1.77 24.74 9.75
C ILE A 18 0.35 24.93 9.21
N ASN A 19 -0.61 25.23 10.10
CA ASN A 19 -2.03 25.45 9.76
C ASN A 19 -2.67 24.32 8.92
N PRO A 20 -2.65 23.06 9.38
CA PRO A 20 -3.25 21.96 8.64
C PRO A 20 -4.74 22.25 8.37
N GLN A 21 -5.12 22.11 7.10
CA GLN A 21 -6.47 22.41 6.64
C GLN A 21 -7.24 21.12 6.46
N ARG A 22 -8.42 21.03 7.08
CA ARG A 22 -9.38 19.97 6.77
C ARG A 22 -10.05 20.26 5.43
N ARG A 23 -9.96 19.32 4.50
CA ARG A 23 -10.53 19.39 3.14
C ARG A 23 -11.82 18.61 3.02
N LYS A 24 -11.93 17.52 3.78
CA LYS A 24 -13.11 16.66 3.83
C LYS A 24 -13.45 16.27 5.27
N ASP A 25 -14.72 16.03 5.54
CA ASP A 25 -15.14 15.39 6.79
C ASP A 25 -14.91 13.88 6.79
N LYS A 26 -14.89 13.28 5.59
CA LYS A 26 -14.64 11.86 5.35
C LYS A 26 -13.81 11.66 4.08
N VAL A 27 -12.91 10.69 4.10
CA VAL A 27 -12.12 10.26 2.94
C VAL A 27 -12.38 8.77 2.66
N TYR A 28 -12.48 8.43 1.38
CA TYR A 28 -12.65 7.06 0.89
C TYR A 28 -11.39 6.59 0.17
N ILE A 29 -10.76 5.55 0.69
CA ILE A 29 -9.48 5.04 0.19
C ILE A 29 -9.63 3.56 -0.14
N GLY A 30 -9.34 3.18 -1.38
CA GLY A 30 -9.39 1.81 -1.86
C GLY A 30 -8.01 1.17 -1.95
N CYS A 31 -7.94 -0.13 -1.66
CA CYS A 31 -6.83 -0.98 -2.07
C CYS A 31 -6.99 -1.33 -3.55
N GLY A 32 -6.02 -0.99 -4.38
CA GLY A 32 -5.96 -1.41 -5.79
C GLY A 32 -4.96 -2.54 -6.03
N ALA A 33 -3.92 -2.64 -5.22
CA ALA A 33 -2.97 -3.75 -5.21
C ALA A 33 -2.41 -3.92 -3.80
N GLY A 34 -2.10 -5.16 -3.42
CA GLY A 34 -1.35 -5.50 -2.20
C GLY A 34 -0.06 -6.28 -2.44
N PHE A 35 0.36 -6.42 -3.71
CA PHE A 35 1.70 -6.82 -4.13
C PHE A 35 1.85 -6.67 -5.66
N GLY A 36 3.09 -6.68 -6.18
CA GLY A 36 3.38 -6.43 -7.60
C GLY A 36 2.87 -7.47 -8.61
N GLY A 37 2.32 -8.60 -8.16
CA GLY A 37 1.70 -9.63 -9.01
C GLY A 37 0.16 -9.65 -8.98
N ASP A 38 -0.46 -8.68 -8.30
CA ASP A 38 -1.91 -8.52 -8.35
C ASP A 38 -2.40 -8.15 -9.76
N ARG A 39 -3.66 -8.48 -10.06
CA ARG A 39 -4.23 -8.23 -11.39
C ARG A 39 -4.80 -6.81 -11.47
N PRO A 40 -4.39 -5.97 -12.44
CA PRO A 40 -4.93 -4.62 -12.62
C PRO A 40 -6.46 -4.57 -12.77
N MET A 41 -7.04 -5.64 -13.32
CA MET A 41 -8.49 -5.78 -13.48
C MET A 41 -9.25 -5.73 -12.15
N ALA A 42 -8.65 -6.19 -11.06
CA ALA A 42 -9.28 -6.15 -9.74
C ALA A 42 -9.43 -4.71 -9.23
N ALA A 43 -8.38 -3.89 -9.35
CA ALA A 43 -8.45 -2.46 -9.08
C ALA A 43 -9.49 -1.76 -9.96
N LYS A 44 -9.50 -2.04 -11.27
CA LYS A 44 -10.49 -1.48 -12.19
C LYS A 44 -11.91 -1.85 -11.75
N LYS A 45 -12.13 -3.07 -11.26
CA LYS A 45 -13.43 -3.54 -10.79
C LYS A 45 -13.87 -2.85 -9.51
N LEU A 46 -12.96 -2.67 -8.55
CA LEU A 46 -13.22 -1.87 -7.35
C LEU A 46 -13.59 -0.43 -7.74
N LEU A 47 -12.74 0.19 -8.57
CA LEU A 47 -12.96 1.54 -9.07
C LEU A 47 -14.28 1.66 -9.82
N ASN A 48 -14.72 0.65 -10.59
CA ASN A 48 -16.03 0.68 -11.23
C ASN A 48 -17.20 0.63 -10.24
N ARG A 49 -17.12 -0.26 -9.24
CA ARG A 49 -18.20 -0.54 -8.28
C ARG A 49 -18.38 0.54 -7.21
N VAL A 50 -17.28 1.16 -6.76
CA VAL A 50 -17.27 2.15 -5.68
C VAL A 50 -17.07 3.54 -6.30
N LYS A 51 -18.09 4.39 -6.22
CA LYS A 51 -18.09 5.70 -6.92
C LYS A 51 -17.48 6.82 -6.09
N GLU A 52 -17.46 6.64 -4.78
CA GLU A 52 -17.06 7.61 -3.79
C GLU A 52 -15.54 7.64 -3.51
N LEU A 53 -14.75 6.75 -4.13
CA LEU A 53 -13.30 6.67 -3.90
C LEU A 53 -12.59 7.99 -4.22
N ASN A 54 -11.93 8.55 -3.21
CA ASN A 54 -11.04 9.69 -3.37
C ASN A 54 -9.64 9.23 -3.78
N TYR A 55 -9.21 8.08 -3.27
CA TYR A 55 -7.89 7.51 -3.55
C TYR A 55 -7.98 6.01 -3.85
N ILE A 56 -7.11 5.54 -4.73
CA ILE A 56 -6.81 4.12 -4.91
C ILE A 56 -5.31 3.90 -4.79
N VAL A 57 -4.92 3.01 -3.86
CA VAL A 57 -3.52 2.74 -3.54
C VAL A 57 -3.07 1.46 -4.25
N LEU A 58 -1.98 1.55 -5.00
CA LEU A 58 -1.32 0.42 -5.63
C LEU A 58 -0.03 0.13 -4.87
N GLU A 59 -0.12 -0.72 -3.85
CA GLU A 59 1.02 -1.26 -3.12
C GLU A 59 1.55 -2.46 -3.94
N CYS A 60 2.72 -2.28 -4.56
CA CYS A 60 3.30 -3.24 -5.49
C CYS A 60 4.76 -3.59 -5.16
N LEU A 61 5.26 -3.20 -3.98
CA LEU A 61 6.68 -3.27 -3.68
C LEU A 61 6.92 -3.98 -2.35
N ALA A 62 7.55 -5.16 -2.40
CA ALA A 62 8.15 -5.83 -1.26
C ALA A 62 9.69 -5.73 -1.30
N GLU A 63 10.36 -6.19 -0.24
CA GLU A 63 11.83 -6.25 -0.15
C GLU A 63 12.44 -7.00 -1.34
N ARG A 64 11.82 -8.13 -1.72
CA ARG A 64 12.27 -8.96 -2.84
C ARG A 64 12.19 -8.20 -4.16
N THR A 65 11.07 -7.56 -4.45
CA THR A 65 10.87 -6.85 -5.72
C THR A 65 11.77 -5.62 -5.80
N LEU A 66 12.02 -4.93 -4.68
CA LEU A 66 12.98 -3.82 -4.62
C LEU A 66 14.39 -4.28 -4.98
N ALA A 67 14.85 -5.41 -4.41
CA ALA A 67 16.16 -5.98 -4.74
C ALA A 67 16.25 -6.40 -6.21
N GLU A 68 15.18 -6.96 -6.79
CA GLU A 68 15.10 -7.29 -8.21
C GLU A 68 15.16 -6.03 -9.10
N ARG A 69 14.49 -4.94 -8.71
CA ARG A 69 14.56 -3.64 -9.41
C ARG A 69 15.94 -3.02 -9.34
N TYR A 70 16.60 -3.07 -8.17
CA TYR A 70 17.98 -2.63 -8.05
C TYR A 70 18.91 -3.42 -8.97
N GLN A 71 18.78 -4.75 -9.01
CA GLN A 71 19.61 -5.58 -9.90
C GLN A 71 19.36 -5.29 -11.38
N ALA A 72 18.09 -5.07 -11.78
CA ALA A 72 17.74 -4.68 -13.14
C ALA A 72 18.39 -3.34 -13.51
N MET A 73 18.26 -2.32 -12.66
CA MET A 73 18.87 -1.00 -12.83
C MET A 73 20.39 -1.08 -12.94
N ALA A 74 21.04 -1.83 -12.04
CA ALA A 74 22.50 -2.03 -12.07
C ALA A 74 22.99 -2.74 -13.34
N SER A 75 22.10 -3.49 -14.02
CA SER A 75 22.37 -4.16 -15.29
C SER A 75 21.95 -3.33 -16.52
N GLY A 76 21.54 -2.07 -16.33
CA GLY A 76 21.12 -1.16 -17.41
C GLY A 76 19.65 -1.24 -17.80
N GLY A 77 18.81 -1.93 -17.02
CA GLY A 77 17.35 -1.93 -17.16
C GLY A 77 16.66 -0.85 -16.34
N ASP A 78 15.32 -0.89 -16.30
CA ASP A 78 14.50 0.05 -15.53
C ASP A 78 14.58 -0.22 -14.00
N GLY A 79 14.69 0.85 -13.21
CA GLY A 79 14.68 0.79 -11.74
C GLY A 79 13.28 0.86 -11.12
N TYR A 80 12.24 1.13 -11.90
CA TYR A 80 10.84 1.14 -11.48
C TYR A 80 10.13 -0.18 -11.84
N ASP A 81 8.90 -0.35 -11.35
CA ASP A 81 8.09 -1.53 -11.65
C ASP A 81 7.66 -1.57 -13.12
N SER A 82 8.04 -2.64 -13.82
CA SER A 82 7.79 -2.79 -15.26
C SER A 82 6.30 -2.85 -15.63
N ASN A 83 5.43 -3.18 -14.69
CA ASN A 83 3.98 -3.28 -14.92
C ASN A 83 3.28 -1.92 -14.85
N ILE A 84 3.96 -0.83 -14.47
CA ILE A 84 3.34 0.50 -14.29
C ILE A 84 2.55 0.93 -15.52
N SER A 85 3.03 0.58 -16.72
CA SER A 85 2.35 0.91 -17.97
C SER A 85 0.99 0.23 -18.11
N GLU A 86 0.89 -1.04 -17.74
CA GLU A 86 -0.35 -1.82 -17.80
C GLU A 86 -1.36 -1.27 -16.78
N TRP A 87 -0.92 -1.04 -15.55
CA TRP A 87 -1.74 -0.47 -14.48
C TRP A 87 -2.31 0.90 -14.87
N MET A 88 -1.46 1.81 -15.35
CA MET A 88 -1.90 3.15 -15.76
C MET A 88 -2.79 3.11 -16.99
N SER A 89 -2.47 2.29 -17.99
CA SER A 89 -3.30 2.14 -19.20
C SER A 89 -4.73 1.73 -18.85
N LEU A 90 -4.87 0.87 -17.84
CA LEU A 90 -6.16 0.33 -17.43
C LEU A 90 -6.95 1.25 -16.51
N LEU A 91 -6.28 1.95 -15.58
CA LEU A 91 -6.92 2.71 -14.51
C LEU A 91 -7.10 4.20 -14.81
N LEU A 92 -6.15 4.84 -15.51
CA LEU A 92 -6.15 6.30 -15.74
C LEU A 92 -7.46 6.82 -16.35
N PRO A 93 -8.06 6.19 -17.37
CA PRO A 93 -9.29 6.71 -17.98
C PRO A 93 -10.42 6.90 -16.96
N LEU A 94 -10.59 5.94 -16.05
CA LEU A 94 -11.67 5.99 -15.07
C LEU A 94 -11.28 6.78 -13.81
N ALA A 95 -10.02 6.72 -13.39
CA ALA A 95 -9.53 7.44 -12.22
C ALA A 95 -9.60 8.96 -12.43
N VAL A 96 -9.19 9.44 -13.62
CA VAL A 96 -9.25 10.87 -13.95
C VAL A 96 -10.69 11.35 -14.11
N ASP A 97 -11.55 10.59 -14.82
CA ASP A 97 -12.98 10.91 -14.98
C ASP A 97 -13.69 11.07 -13.63
N ARG A 98 -13.31 10.25 -12.64
CA ARG A 98 -13.91 10.28 -11.29
C ARG A 98 -13.19 11.21 -10.30
N GLY A 99 -12.06 11.78 -10.68
CA GLY A 99 -11.20 12.54 -9.75
C GLY A 99 -10.63 11.69 -8.62
N THR A 100 -10.44 10.37 -8.84
CA THR A 100 -9.77 9.47 -7.90
C THR A 100 -8.26 9.55 -8.11
N CYS A 101 -7.51 9.95 -7.08
CA CYS A 101 -6.05 10.00 -7.13
C CYS A 101 -5.46 8.59 -6.98
N ILE A 102 -4.48 8.25 -7.83
CA ILE A 102 -3.73 6.99 -7.73
C ILE A 102 -2.45 7.24 -6.93
N ILE A 103 -2.23 6.48 -5.85
CA ILE A 103 -0.98 6.51 -5.07
C ILE A 103 -0.27 5.17 -5.24
N THR A 104 1.03 5.16 -5.54
CA THR A 104 1.76 3.90 -5.74
C THR A 104 3.24 3.97 -5.37
N ASN A 105 3.78 2.86 -4.84
CA ASN A 105 5.21 2.66 -4.60
C ASN A 105 5.96 2.01 -5.79
N MET A 106 5.31 1.90 -6.96
CA MET A 106 5.90 1.36 -8.20
C MET A 106 7.12 2.14 -8.72
N GLY A 107 7.44 3.31 -8.15
CA GLY A 107 8.67 4.04 -8.46
C GLY A 107 9.93 3.28 -8.07
N ALA A 108 9.86 2.44 -7.03
CA ALA A 108 10.96 1.60 -6.56
C ALA A 108 12.31 2.34 -6.49
N MET A 109 13.29 1.94 -7.31
CA MET A 109 14.64 2.52 -7.35
C MET A 109 14.76 3.72 -8.30
N ASP A 110 13.79 3.91 -9.21
CA ASP A 110 13.79 5.01 -10.17
C ASP A 110 12.40 5.66 -10.34
N PRO A 111 11.93 6.37 -9.29
CA PRO A 111 10.61 7.00 -9.32
C PRO A 111 10.46 8.12 -10.36
N VAL A 112 11.58 8.74 -10.79
CA VAL A 112 11.58 9.80 -11.80
C VAL A 112 11.28 9.23 -13.19
N SER A 113 11.92 8.13 -13.57
CA SER A 113 11.58 7.46 -14.84
C SER A 113 10.19 6.84 -14.81
N ALA A 114 9.73 6.36 -13.64
CA ALA A 114 8.35 5.92 -13.47
C ALA A 114 7.35 7.04 -13.81
N ARG A 115 7.61 8.27 -13.34
CA ARG A 115 6.80 9.46 -13.69
C ARG A 115 6.74 9.68 -15.19
N GLU A 116 7.87 9.67 -15.87
CA GLU A 116 7.92 9.84 -17.32
C GLU A 116 7.12 8.75 -18.05
N LYS A 117 7.19 7.50 -17.57
CA LYS A 117 6.39 6.42 -18.12
C LYS A 117 4.89 6.61 -17.95
N VAL A 118 4.45 7.11 -16.79
CA VAL A 118 3.03 7.45 -16.56
C VAL A 118 2.57 8.58 -17.49
N LEU A 119 3.39 9.62 -17.69
CA LEU A 119 3.08 10.72 -18.60
C LEU A 119 3.01 10.26 -20.07
N GLU A 120 3.90 9.36 -20.48
CA GLU A 120 3.86 8.73 -21.82
C GLU A 120 2.55 7.98 -22.03
N VAL A 121 2.16 7.13 -21.08
CA VAL A 121 0.89 6.37 -21.14
C VAL A 121 -0.30 7.32 -21.19
N ALA A 122 -0.33 8.34 -20.33
CA ALA A 122 -1.40 9.33 -20.30
C ALA A 122 -1.53 10.06 -21.65
N SER A 123 -0.41 10.49 -22.24
CA SER A 123 -0.35 11.09 -23.57
C SER A 123 -0.91 10.16 -24.65
N SER A 124 -0.55 8.87 -24.61
CA SER A 124 -1.05 7.86 -25.56
C SER A 124 -2.57 7.65 -25.47
N LEU A 125 -3.15 7.89 -24.30
CA LEU A 125 -4.60 7.84 -24.04
C LEU A 125 -5.32 9.17 -24.30
N GLY A 126 -4.61 10.25 -24.65
CA GLY A 126 -5.18 11.59 -24.77
C GLY A 126 -5.64 12.20 -23.44
N ILE A 127 -5.04 11.77 -22.32
CA ILE A 127 -5.35 12.23 -20.96
C ILE A 127 -4.29 13.24 -20.52
N HIS A 128 -4.72 14.45 -20.18
CA HIS A 128 -3.89 15.43 -19.50
C HIS A 128 -4.00 15.26 -17.99
N LEU A 129 -2.88 15.02 -17.32
CA LEU A 129 -2.83 14.82 -15.88
C LEU A 129 -1.52 15.33 -15.28
N SER A 130 -1.51 15.50 -13.96
CA SER A 130 -0.31 15.80 -13.17
C SER A 130 0.17 14.54 -12.43
N VAL A 131 1.50 14.38 -12.38
CA VAL A 131 2.15 13.30 -11.64
C VAL A 131 3.17 13.92 -10.67
N ALA A 132 3.05 13.61 -9.38
CA ALA A 132 4.04 13.96 -8.37
C ALA A 132 4.88 12.75 -7.98
N VAL A 133 6.10 13.01 -7.51
CA VAL A 133 7.03 11.98 -7.05
C VAL A 133 7.50 12.33 -5.65
N ALA A 134 7.46 11.36 -4.74
CA ALA A 134 7.97 11.46 -3.38
C ALA A 134 9.01 10.36 -3.16
N HIS A 135 10.30 10.69 -3.08
CA HIS A 135 11.35 9.68 -2.98
C HIS A 135 12.52 10.08 -2.10
N GLU A 136 13.25 9.06 -1.63
CA GLU A 136 14.53 9.24 -0.96
C GLU A 136 15.61 9.69 -1.95
N VAL A 137 16.43 10.65 -1.51
CA VAL A 137 17.61 11.13 -2.23
C VAL A 137 18.83 11.06 -1.30
N PHE A 138 19.96 10.61 -1.82
CA PHE A 138 21.23 10.64 -1.07
C PHE A 138 21.94 11.97 -1.33
N VAL A 139 22.20 12.70 -0.25
CA VAL A 139 22.95 13.95 -0.29
C VAL A 139 24.39 13.65 0.12
N ASN A 140 25.31 13.62 -0.85
CA ASN A 140 26.74 13.55 -0.55
C ASN A 140 27.19 14.91 0.00
N GLU A 141 27.50 14.96 1.31
CA GLU A 141 28.13 16.13 1.93
C GLU A 141 29.60 16.25 1.51
N SER A 142 29.85 16.57 0.23
CA SER A 142 31.17 17.01 -0.21
C SER A 142 31.37 18.48 0.22
N GLY A 143 31.67 18.70 1.50
CA GLY A 143 32.54 19.75 2.05
C GLY A 143 32.39 21.23 1.67
N SER A 144 31.39 21.66 0.89
CA SER A 144 31.14 23.08 0.61
C SER A 144 29.65 23.31 0.53
N GLY A 145 29.14 24.37 1.18
CA GLY A 145 27.72 24.73 1.28
C GLY A 145 27.02 25.13 -0.03
N SER A 146 27.27 24.40 -1.10
CA SER A 146 26.57 24.45 -2.38
C SER A 146 25.67 23.22 -2.51
N LEU A 147 24.49 23.40 -3.10
CA LEU A 147 23.56 22.32 -3.47
C LEU A 147 24.32 21.20 -4.21
N PRO A 148 24.04 19.91 -3.94
CA PRO A 148 24.76 18.79 -4.56
C PRO A 148 24.67 18.85 -6.08
N GLU A 149 25.81 18.85 -6.78
CA GLU A 149 25.85 18.91 -8.25
C GLU A 149 25.28 17.65 -8.94
N LYS A 150 25.10 16.54 -8.19
CA LYS A 150 24.41 15.33 -8.64
C LYS A 150 23.63 14.71 -7.49
N LEU A 151 22.30 14.69 -7.62
CA LEU A 151 21.45 13.80 -6.85
C LEU A 151 21.72 12.38 -7.33
N VAL A 152 22.27 11.55 -6.45
CA VAL A 152 22.43 10.12 -6.72
C VAL A 152 21.19 9.43 -6.16
N ASN A 153 20.37 8.85 -7.04
CA ASN A 153 19.30 7.97 -6.61
C ASN A 153 19.93 6.75 -5.93
N MET A 154 19.52 6.49 -4.68
CA MET A 154 19.83 5.29 -3.87
C MET A 154 21.26 4.74 -4.05
N GLU A 155 22.25 5.37 -3.40
CA GLU A 155 23.65 4.92 -3.45
C GLU A 155 23.78 3.48 -2.95
N GLY A 156 24.28 2.59 -3.80
CA GLY A 156 24.41 1.15 -3.48
C GLY A 156 23.08 0.41 -3.33
N GLY A 157 21.97 0.99 -3.80
CA GLY A 157 20.64 0.39 -3.75
C GLY A 157 19.98 0.44 -2.37
N VAL A 158 20.52 1.25 -1.46
CA VAL A 158 19.98 1.43 -0.11
C VAL A 158 18.64 2.15 -0.18
N SER A 159 17.67 1.67 0.58
CA SER A 159 16.32 2.24 0.60
C SER A 159 15.72 2.24 2.00
N THR A 160 15.22 3.38 2.43
CA THR A 160 14.56 3.56 3.73
C THR A 160 13.05 3.37 3.63
N TYR A 161 12.44 2.70 4.61
CA TYR A 161 10.99 2.73 4.81
C TYR A 161 10.57 4.10 5.32
N LEU A 162 10.25 5.01 4.39
CA LEU A 162 9.73 6.33 4.72
C LEU A 162 8.27 6.27 5.17
N GLY A 163 7.85 7.25 5.96
CA GLY A 163 6.46 7.43 6.39
C GLY A 163 5.59 8.18 5.38
N ALA A 164 4.44 8.64 5.86
CA ALA A 164 3.42 9.34 5.07
C ALA A 164 3.79 10.80 4.75
N ALA A 165 4.67 11.42 5.54
CA ALA A 165 5.06 12.83 5.41
C ALA A 165 5.45 13.30 4.00
N PRO A 166 6.35 12.62 3.27
CA PRO A 166 6.72 13.05 1.91
C PRO A 166 5.54 12.96 0.92
N ILE A 167 4.63 12.01 1.09
CA ILE A 167 3.42 11.89 0.28
C ILE A 167 2.48 13.06 0.57
N VAL A 168 2.26 13.40 1.85
CA VAL A 168 1.43 14.55 2.27
C VAL A 168 1.98 15.85 1.70
N ALA A 169 3.31 16.06 1.73
CA ALA A 169 3.94 17.24 1.16
C ALA A 169 3.66 17.37 -0.35
N CYS A 170 3.73 16.28 -1.11
CA CYS A 170 3.37 16.27 -2.53
C CYS A 170 1.88 16.58 -2.75
N LEU A 171 0.98 16.00 -1.94
CA LEU A 171 -0.46 16.26 -2.03
C LEU A 171 -0.79 17.74 -1.75
N GLU A 172 -0.18 18.34 -0.73
CA GLU A 172 -0.38 19.75 -0.37
C GLU A 172 0.05 20.73 -1.47
N ARG A 173 1.15 20.43 -2.13
CA ARG A 173 1.76 21.32 -3.14
C ARG A 173 1.13 21.17 -4.51
N TYR A 174 0.88 19.93 -4.93
CA TYR A 174 0.63 19.64 -6.34
C TYR A 174 -0.75 19.08 -6.62
N GLN A 175 -1.44 18.53 -5.61
CA GLN A 175 -2.76 17.88 -5.77
C GLN A 175 -2.82 16.97 -7.02
N PRO A 176 -1.89 16.01 -7.14
CA PRO A 176 -1.67 15.30 -8.39
C PRO A 176 -2.78 14.28 -8.69
N ASN A 177 -2.95 13.92 -9.96
CA ASN A 177 -3.78 12.78 -10.35
C ASN A 177 -3.10 11.44 -10.01
N VAL A 178 -1.77 11.40 -10.10
CA VAL A 178 -0.95 10.23 -9.75
C VAL A 178 0.20 10.66 -8.85
N LEU A 179 0.40 9.96 -7.74
CA LEU A 179 1.54 10.14 -6.85
C LEU A 179 2.35 8.85 -6.81
N ILE A 180 3.62 8.96 -7.19
CA ILE A 180 4.55 7.83 -7.24
C ILE A 180 5.57 7.99 -6.11
N THR A 181 5.85 6.91 -5.39
CA THR A 181 6.87 6.89 -4.35
C THR A 181 7.99 5.90 -4.67
N SER A 182 9.14 6.08 -4.03
CA SER A 182 10.09 4.99 -3.78
C SER A 182 9.54 4.05 -2.69
N ARG A 183 10.42 3.33 -1.96
CA ARG A 183 9.99 2.62 -0.75
C ARG A 183 9.43 3.59 0.29
N VAL A 184 8.27 3.22 0.81
CA VAL A 184 7.59 3.78 1.97
C VAL A 184 7.03 2.58 2.74
N ALA A 185 6.65 2.76 4.00
CA ALA A 185 5.85 1.74 4.69
C ALA A 185 4.49 1.57 4.00
N ASP A 186 3.99 0.34 3.97
CA ASP A 186 2.81 -0.02 3.18
C ASP A 186 1.57 0.71 3.71
N ALA A 187 1.36 0.69 5.03
CA ALA A 187 0.36 1.50 5.71
C ALA A 187 0.49 3.02 5.47
N ALA A 188 1.69 3.54 5.21
CA ALA A 188 1.91 4.97 4.99
C ALA A 188 1.29 5.49 3.68
N LEU A 189 1.19 4.62 2.65
CA LEU A 189 0.49 4.94 1.40
C LEU A 189 -0.98 5.27 1.64
N PHE A 190 -1.60 4.62 2.63
CA PHE A 190 -2.99 4.82 3.03
C PHE A 190 -3.12 5.94 4.07
N LEU A 191 -2.19 6.05 5.02
CA LEU A 191 -2.22 7.10 6.05
C LEU A 191 -2.08 8.50 5.46
N ALA A 192 -1.24 8.68 4.43
CA ALA A 192 -0.99 9.99 3.81
C ALA A 192 -2.25 10.72 3.32
N PRO A 193 -3.15 10.11 2.51
CA PRO A 193 -4.40 10.77 2.12
C PRO A 193 -5.33 11.06 3.31
N MET A 194 -5.28 10.28 4.40
CA MET A 194 -6.04 10.59 5.62
C MET A 194 -5.52 11.87 6.27
N VAL A 195 -4.21 11.95 6.50
CA VAL A 195 -3.55 13.14 7.07
C VAL A 195 -3.84 14.37 6.21
N TYR A 196 -3.68 14.24 4.90
CA TYR A 196 -3.91 15.33 3.95
C TYR A 196 -5.36 15.82 3.93
N GLU A 197 -6.33 14.92 3.71
CA GLU A 197 -7.74 15.31 3.51
C GLU A 197 -8.44 15.70 4.80
N LEU A 198 -8.14 15.01 5.90
CA LEU A 198 -8.83 15.19 7.18
C LEU A 198 -8.17 16.30 8.03
N GLY A 199 -7.04 16.82 7.58
CA GLY A 199 -6.33 17.91 8.24
C GLY A 199 -5.68 17.51 9.55
N TRP A 200 -5.31 16.24 9.71
CA TRP A 200 -4.60 15.75 10.90
C TRP A 200 -3.18 16.28 10.97
N ASN A 201 -2.67 16.51 12.17
CA ASN A 201 -1.30 16.92 12.38
C ASN A 201 -0.42 15.75 12.84
N TRP A 202 0.91 15.92 12.75
CA TRP A 202 1.86 14.85 13.09
C TRP A 202 1.98 14.59 14.59
N ASP A 203 1.45 15.50 15.41
CA ASP A 203 1.32 15.37 16.87
C ASP A 203 -0.06 14.83 17.31
N ASP A 204 -0.99 14.60 16.37
CA ASP A 204 -2.29 13.95 16.65
C ASP A 204 -2.13 12.41 16.74
N LEU A 205 -1.31 11.95 17.70
CA LEU A 205 -0.87 10.55 17.79
C LEU A 205 -2.02 9.51 17.87
N GLU A 206 -3.15 9.87 18.50
CA GLU A 206 -4.35 9.03 18.53
C GLU A 206 -4.96 8.85 17.13
N LEU A 207 -5.02 9.92 16.34
CA LEU A 207 -5.52 9.88 14.96
C LEU A 207 -4.54 9.15 14.04
N LEU A 208 -3.23 9.34 14.23
CA LEU A 208 -2.21 8.60 13.49
C LEU A 208 -2.26 7.11 13.80
N ALA A 209 -2.37 6.71 15.07
CA ALA A 209 -2.48 5.30 15.46
C ALA A 209 -3.73 4.63 14.85
N GLN A 210 -4.86 5.33 14.93
CA GLN A 210 -6.11 4.88 14.35
C GLN A 210 -6.01 4.84 12.81
N GLY A 211 -5.42 5.84 12.15
CA GLY A 211 -5.16 5.86 10.71
C GLY A 211 -4.22 4.73 10.25
N SER A 212 -3.18 4.44 11.02
CA SER A 212 -2.27 3.31 10.75
C SER A 212 -2.98 1.96 10.86
N LEU A 213 -3.96 1.81 11.75
CA LEU A 213 -4.86 0.64 11.75
C LEU A 213 -5.63 0.54 10.43
N ALA A 214 -6.19 1.66 9.91
CA ALA A 214 -6.85 1.62 8.59
C ALA A 214 -5.88 1.23 7.47
N GLY A 215 -4.65 1.76 7.48
CA GLY A 215 -3.62 1.37 6.51
C GLY A 215 -3.30 -0.11 6.56
N HIS A 216 -2.99 -0.64 7.75
CA HIS A 216 -2.73 -2.07 8.00
C HIS A 216 -3.89 -2.99 7.60
N LEU A 217 -5.13 -2.53 7.74
CA LEU A 217 -6.29 -3.31 7.31
C LEU A 217 -6.52 -3.28 5.78
N LEU A 218 -6.04 -2.25 5.07
CA LEU A 218 -6.25 -2.08 3.63
C LEU A 218 -5.13 -2.66 2.77
N GLU A 219 -3.94 -2.90 3.32
CA GLU A 219 -2.84 -3.59 2.64
C GLU A 219 -3.15 -5.07 2.37
N CYS A 220 -2.24 -5.75 1.66
CA CYS A 220 -2.33 -7.19 1.35
C CYS A 220 -3.55 -7.62 0.50
N GLY A 221 -4.15 -6.68 -0.24
CA GLY A 221 -5.13 -6.98 -1.27
C GLY A 221 -6.44 -7.55 -0.71
N CYS A 222 -6.83 -8.75 -1.14
CA CYS A 222 -8.13 -9.34 -0.78
C CYS A 222 -8.18 -10.03 0.59
N GLN A 223 -7.12 -10.01 1.40
CA GLN A 223 -7.09 -10.74 2.67
C GLN A 223 -8.22 -10.28 3.61
N LEU A 224 -8.40 -8.97 3.78
CA LEU A 224 -9.48 -8.38 4.59
C LEU A 224 -10.88 -8.83 4.15
N THR A 225 -11.07 -9.14 2.87
CA THR A 225 -12.35 -9.54 2.27
C THR A 225 -12.46 -11.06 2.03
N GLY A 226 -11.57 -11.83 2.66
CA GLY A 226 -11.65 -13.29 2.73
C GLY A 226 -10.82 -14.03 1.71
N GLY A 227 -9.84 -13.37 1.07
CA GLY A 227 -8.92 -13.98 0.11
C GLY A 227 -8.16 -15.19 0.67
N TYR A 228 -7.78 -15.15 1.96
CA TYR A 228 -7.07 -16.24 2.66
C TYR A 228 -7.91 -16.95 3.72
N PHE A 229 -9.16 -16.53 3.87
CA PHE A 229 -10.01 -16.97 4.95
C PHE A 229 -10.62 -18.35 4.71
N MET A 230 -10.76 -18.79 3.45
CA MET A 230 -11.52 -19.99 3.08
C MET A 230 -11.00 -21.27 3.74
N HIS A 231 -11.90 -22.02 4.38
CA HIS A 231 -11.62 -23.35 4.92
C HIS A 231 -12.83 -24.29 4.74
N PRO A 232 -12.78 -25.30 3.84
CA PRO A 232 -13.96 -26.10 3.46
C PRO A 232 -14.60 -26.88 4.61
N ALA A 233 -13.79 -27.27 5.60
CA ALA A 233 -14.26 -28.02 6.77
C ALA A 233 -14.81 -27.13 7.90
N ASP A 234 -14.68 -25.81 7.79
CA ASP A 234 -15.19 -24.88 8.77
C ASP A 234 -16.44 -24.20 8.20
N LYS A 235 -17.59 -24.41 8.86
CA LYS A 235 -18.88 -23.89 8.41
C LYS A 235 -18.89 -22.35 8.27
N ASN A 236 -18.10 -21.65 9.08
CA ASN A 236 -18.03 -20.18 9.08
C ASN A 236 -17.05 -19.64 8.03
N ARG A 237 -16.20 -20.51 7.47
CA ARG A 237 -15.16 -20.18 6.49
C ARG A 237 -15.35 -20.89 5.14
N ASN A 238 -16.45 -21.64 4.98
CA ASN A 238 -16.72 -22.37 3.76
C ASN A 238 -17.27 -21.43 2.68
N LEU A 239 -16.36 -20.87 1.88
CA LEU A 239 -16.66 -20.01 0.75
C LEU A 239 -16.91 -20.83 -0.52
N SER A 240 -17.99 -20.52 -1.24
CA SER A 240 -18.25 -21.10 -2.55
C SER A 240 -17.22 -20.60 -3.57
N PHE A 241 -16.92 -21.42 -4.58
CA PHE A 241 -15.99 -21.04 -5.65
C PHE A 241 -16.41 -19.75 -6.39
N PRO A 242 -17.69 -19.53 -6.75
CA PRO A 242 -18.12 -18.25 -7.32
C PRO A 242 -17.84 -17.03 -6.42
N ASN A 243 -17.98 -17.18 -5.09
CA ASN A 243 -17.66 -16.11 -4.15
C ASN A 243 -16.17 -15.79 -4.11
N LEU A 244 -15.29 -16.77 -4.35
CA LEU A 244 -13.85 -16.59 -4.41
C LEU A 244 -13.40 -15.95 -5.73
N LEU A 245 -14.08 -16.26 -6.84
CA LEU A 245 -13.80 -15.64 -8.14
C LEU A 245 -14.20 -14.16 -8.20
N ASP A 246 -15.23 -13.76 -7.45
CA ASP A 246 -15.71 -12.38 -7.40
C ASP A 246 -15.33 -11.63 -6.11
N LEU A 247 -14.17 -11.95 -5.52
CA LEU A 247 -13.63 -11.21 -4.38
C LEU A 247 -13.61 -9.69 -4.66
N SER A 248 -13.64 -8.89 -3.60
CA SER A 248 -13.45 -7.45 -3.71
C SER A 248 -12.13 -7.11 -3.08
N LEU A 249 -11.34 -6.26 -3.72
CA LEU A 249 -10.36 -5.50 -2.95
C LEU A 249 -11.10 -4.64 -1.91
N PRO A 250 -10.54 -4.43 -0.72
CA PRO A 250 -11.18 -3.63 0.32
C PRO A 250 -11.09 -2.13 0.01
N TYR A 251 -11.95 -1.37 0.65
CA TYR A 251 -11.82 0.08 0.77
C TYR A 251 -12.29 0.51 2.16
N ALA A 252 -11.96 1.72 2.57
CA ALA A 252 -12.42 2.24 3.85
C ALA A 252 -12.96 3.65 3.73
N GLU A 253 -13.90 3.97 4.63
CA GLU A 253 -14.37 5.31 4.95
C GLU A 253 -13.69 5.71 6.27
N ILE A 254 -12.96 6.82 6.25
CA ILE A 254 -12.29 7.36 7.43
C ILE A 254 -12.81 8.78 7.66
N SER A 255 -13.31 9.04 8.86
CA SER A 255 -13.79 10.37 9.26
C SER A 255 -12.69 11.22 9.87
N SER A 256 -12.90 12.54 9.90
CA SER A 256 -11.97 13.48 10.53
C SER A 256 -11.72 13.23 12.03
N SER A 257 -12.63 12.54 12.72
CA SER A 257 -12.46 12.12 14.12
C SER A 257 -11.75 10.78 14.30
N GLY A 258 -11.29 10.13 13.21
CA GLY A 258 -10.61 8.83 13.25
C GLY A 258 -11.55 7.62 13.25
N GLU A 259 -12.87 7.79 13.11
CA GLU A 259 -13.76 6.64 12.93
C GLU A 259 -13.46 5.94 11.59
N ILE A 260 -13.23 4.62 11.63
CA ILE A 260 -12.85 3.81 10.47
C ILE A 260 -13.92 2.77 10.21
N CYS A 261 -14.45 2.76 8.99
CA CYS A 261 -15.26 1.67 8.50
C CYS A 261 -14.59 1.01 7.29
N VAL A 262 -14.10 -0.21 7.46
CA VAL A 262 -13.62 -1.03 6.35
C VAL A 262 -14.81 -1.67 5.63
N MET A 263 -14.68 -1.79 4.32
CA MET A 263 -15.76 -2.16 3.42
C MET A 263 -15.28 -3.04 2.27
N LYS A 264 -16.22 -3.78 1.69
CA LYS A 264 -16.07 -4.46 0.40
C LYS A 264 -17.13 -3.95 -0.56
N ALA A 265 -16.88 -4.01 -1.87
CA ALA A 265 -17.86 -3.55 -2.85
C ALA A 265 -19.20 -4.29 -2.69
N GLU A 266 -20.31 -3.55 -2.75
CA GLU A 266 -21.63 -4.17 -2.74
C GLU A 266 -21.83 -5.09 -3.94
N GLY A 267 -22.53 -6.21 -3.71
CA GLY A 267 -22.73 -7.24 -4.73
C GLY A 267 -21.49 -8.06 -5.10
N SER A 268 -20.32 -7.78 -4.52
CA SER A 268 -19.14 -8.64 -4.69
C SER A 268 -19.26 -9.94 -3.90
N GLY A 269 -18.47 -10.93 -4.30
CA GLY A 269 -18.08 -12.07 -3.48
C GLY A 269 -17.20 -11.68 -2.28
N GLY A 270 -16.58 -12.68 -1.66
CA GLY A 270 -15.85 -12.55 -0.40
C GLY A 270 -16.72 -12.44 0.85
N ILE A 271 -16.07 -12.35 1.99
CA ILE A 271 -16.66 -12.14 3.32
C ILE A 271 -15.93 -11.00 4.00
N LEU A 272 -16.67 -10.12 4.65
CA LEU A 272 -16.11 -9.12 5.55
C LEU A 272 -16.81 -9.25 6.91
N ASN A 273 -16.09 -9.73 7.92
CA ASN A 273 -16.60 -9.92 9.27
C ASN A 273 -15.46 -9.85 10.30
N PHE A 274 -15.78 -10.07 11.58
CA PHE A 274 -14.79 -10.12 12.64
C PHE A 274 -13.60 -11.05 12.31
N GLY A 275 -13.86 -12.23 11.75
CA GLY A 275 -12.84 -13.23 11.46
C GLY A 275 -11.83 -12.76 10.41
N THR A 276 -12.30 -12.15 9.32
CA THR A 276 -11.40 -11.62 8.27
C THR A 276 -10.67 -10.37 8.73
N CYS A 277 -11.33 -9.50 9.50
CA CYS A 277 -10.67 -8.34 10.11
C CYS A 277 -9.60 -8.72 11.13
N ALA A 278 -9.87 -9.72 11.98
CA ALA A 278 -8.90 -10.23 12.95
C ALA A 278 -7.73 -10.97 12.28
N GLU A 279 -8.00 -11.73 11.21
CA GLU A 279 -6.94 -12.37 10.40
C GLU A 279 -6.01 -11.32 9.77
N GLN A 280 -6.56 -10.23 9.22
CA GLN A 280 -5.74 -9.13 8.68
C GLN A 280 -4.98 -8.38 9.79
N LEU A 281 -5.64 -8.07 10.92
CA LEU A 281 -4.99 -7.36 12.03
C LEU A 281 -3.76 -8.09 12.57
N LEU A 282 -3.80 -9.42 12.62
CA LEU A 282 -2.72 -10.25 13.15
C LEU A 282 -1.64 -10.57 12.11
N TYR A 283 -1.87 -10.24 10.84
CA TYR A 283 -0.93 -10.54 9.77
C TYR A 283 0.34 -9.70 9.91
N GLU A 284 1.50 -10.35 9.90
CA GLU A 284 2.83 -9.73 10.02
C GLU A 284 3.04 -8.86 11.28
N VAL A 285 2.17 -9.02 12.29
CA VAL A 285 2.31 -8.35 13.59
C VAL A 285 3.07 -9.26 14.56
N GLY A 286 4.28 -8.84 14.93
CA GLY A 286 5.08 -9.50 15.96
C GLY A 286 4.61 -9.23 17.39
N ASP A 287 4.72 -7.97 17.83
CA ASP A 287 4.21 -7.50 19.13
C ASP A 287 2.98 -6.60 18.93
N PRO A 288 1.76 -7.08 19.23
CA PRO A 288 0.55 -6.28 19.09
C PRO A 288 0.49 -5.04 19.98
N SER A 289 1.34 -4.92 21.00
CA SER A 289 1.41 -3.72 21.85
C SER A 289 2.35 -2.64 21.30
N ALA A 290 3.15 -2.97 20.30
CA ALA A 290 4.18 -2.13 19.72
C ALA A 290 4.41 -2.46 18.24
N TYR A 291 3.37 -2.33 17.42
CA TYR A 291 3.50 -2.40 15.96
C TYR A 291 4.21 -1.14 15.44
N ILE A 292 5.45 -1.29 14.97
CA ILE A 292 6.32 -0.17 14.61
C ILE A 292 6.08 0.23 13.16
N THR A 293 5.64 1.47 12.94
CA THR A 293 5.64 2.13 11.62
C THR A 293 6.53 3.38 11.66
N PRO A 294 6.96 3.92 10.51
CA PRO A 294 7.73 5.17 10.47
C PRO A 294 7.00 6.38 11.07
N ASP A 295 5.66 6.40 11.00
CA ASP A 295 4.83 7.53 11.42
C ASP A 295 4.42 7.45 12.89
N VAL A 296 4.14 6.24 13.40
CA VAL A 296 3.71 5.99 14.79
C VAL A 296 3.91 4.53 15.19
N VAL A 297 4.25 4.27 16.45
CA VAL A 297 4.23 2.93 17.04
C VAL A 297 2.86 2.67 17.69
N VAL A 298 2.15 1.65 17.21
CA VAL A 298 0.74 1.42 17.50
C VAL A 298 0.53 0.25 18.46
N ASP A 299 -0.38 0.43 19.41
CA ASP A 299 -0.94 -0.63 20.26
C ASP A 299 -2.29 -1.09 19.68
N PHE A 300 -2.32 -2.31 19.18
CA PHE A 300 -3.51 -2.97 18.63
C PHE A 300 -4.31 -3.80 19.63
N ARG A 301 -3.85 -3.94 20.90
CA ARG A 301 -4.51 -4.84 21.87
C ARG A 301 -5.95 -4.45 22.20
N GLY A 302 -6.27 -3.16 22.05
CA GLY A 302 -7.61 -2.62 22.27
C GLY A 302 -8.52 -2.63 21.05
N VAL A 303 -8.04 -3.12 19.89
CA VAL A 303 -8.80 -3.07 18.64
C VAL A 303 -10.01 -3.99 18.68
N THR A 304 -11.16 -3.47 18.27
CA THR A 304 -12.42 -4.20 18.17
C THR A 304 -13.05 -4.01 16.80
N PHE A 305 -13.80 -5.02 16.37
CA PHE A 305 -14.50 -5.04 15.09
C PHE A 305 -15.99 -5.24 15.30
N GLN A 306 -16.79 -4.26 14.86
CA GLN A 306 -18.24 -4.31 14.92
C GLN A 306 -18.83 -4.36 13.51
N PRO A 307 -19.38 -5.52 13.08
CA PRO A 307 -20.10 -5.60 11.81
C PRO A 307 -21.33 -4.68 11.82
N LEU A 308 -21.37 -3.75 10.86
CA LEU A 308 -22.52 -2.86 10.66
C LEU A 308 -23.43 -3.38 9.54
N SER A 309 -22.87 -4.08 8.55
CA SER A 309 -23.59 -4.76 7.48
C SER A 309 -22.75 -5.92 6.93
N ARG A 310 -23.25 -6.61 5.89
CA ARG A 310 -22.48 -7.67 5.18
C ARG A 310 -21.25 -7.15 4.43
N SER A 311 -21.16 -5.83 4.24
CA SER A 311 -20.10 -5.19 3.47
C SER A 311 -19.43 -4.03 4.21
N LYS A 312 -19.71 -3.84 5.51
CA LYS A 312 -19.16 -2.73 6.31
C LYS A 312 -18.92 -3.19 7.75
N VAL A 313 -17.69 -2.97 8.25
CA VAL A 313 -17.26 -3.25 9.62
C VAL A 313 -16.63 -2.00 10.20
N LEU A 314 -17.10 -1.58 11.36
CA LEU A 314 -16.49 -0.51 12.15
C LEU A 314 -15.27 -1.07 12.90
N CYS A 315 -14.15 -0.35 12.81
CA CYS A 315 -12.88 -0.70 13.45
C CYS A 315 -12.46 0.43 14.40
N ILE A 316 -12.30 0.14 15.68
CA ILE A 316 -11.92 1.13 16.70
C ILE A 316 -10.95 0.54 17.71
N GLY A 317 -10.14 1.40 18.34
CA GLY A 317 -9.38 1.05 19.55
C GLY A 317 -7.88 0.87 19.35
N ALA A 318 -7.33 1.24 18.18
CA ALA A 318 -5.89 1.40 18.04
C ALA A 318 -5.46 2.68 18.77
N LYS A 319 -4.33 2.61 19.46
CA LYS A 319 -3.80 3.70 20.27
C LYS A 319 -2.30 3.88 20.03
N PRO A 320 -1.74 5.07 20.28
CA PRO A 320 -0.30 5.19 20.38
C PRO A 320 0.23 4.26 21.48
N SER A 321 1.34 3.59 21.21
CA SER A 321 2.04 2.82 22.23
C SER A 321 2.66 3.75 23.29
N ALA A 322 3.22 3.18 24.35
CA ALA A 322 3.95 3.95 25.37
C ALA A 322 5.16 4.72 24.80
N HIS A 323 5.71 4.25 23.68
CA HIS A 323 6.80 4.88 22.94
C HIS A 323 6.34 5.14 21.50
N PRO A 324 5.51 6.17 21.27
CA PRO A 324 4.72 6.30 20.05
C PRO A 324 5.52 6.77 18.84
N VAL A 325 6.73 7.28 19.03
CA VAL A 325 7.61 7.73 17.94
C VAL A 325 8.77 6.75 17.84
N PRO A 326 9.04 6.16 16.66
CA PRO A 326 10.16 5.24 16.49
C PRO A 326 11.49 5.97 16.57
N ASP A 327 12.47 5.42 17.31
CA ASP A 327 13.82 5.97 17.39
C ASP A 327 14.64 5.77 16.11
N LYS A 328 14.23 4.79 15.28
CA LYS A 328 14.95 4.35 14.08
C LYS A 328 13.97 4.00 12.97
N LEU A 329 14.38 4.26 11.74
CA LEU A 329 13.71 3.77 10.55
C LEU A 329 14.36 2.47 10.05
N LEU A 330 13.55 1.63 9.42
CA LEU A 330 14.03 0.43 8.76
C LEU A 330 14.68 0.80 7.42
N GLN A 331 15.88 0.26 7.17
CA GLN A 331 16.61 0.47 5.94
C GLN A 331 16.97 -0.87 5.30
N LEU A 332 16.67 -1.00 4.01
CA LEU A 332 17.03 -2.15 3.19
C LEU A 332 18.34 -1.86 2.47
N ILE A 333 19.26 -2.82 2.55
CA ILE A 333 20.57 -2.73 1.90
C ILE A 333 20.75 -3.99 1.06
N PRO A 334 20.69 -3.90 -0.28
CA PRO A 334 20.92 -5.05 -1.13
C PRO A 334 22.38 -5.49 -1.03
N LYS A 335 22.60 -6.79 -0.81
CA LYS A 335 23.94 -7.39 -0.75
C LYS A 335 23.99 -8.61 -1.65
N HIS A 336 25.07 -8.74 -2.43
CA HIS A 336 25.37 -9.96 -3.20
C HIS A 336 25.89 -11.07 -2.28
N ARG A 337 25.06 -11.52 -1.33
CA ARG A 337 25.38 -12.58 -0.38
C ARG A 337 24.15 -13.46 -0.13
N GLY A 338 24.37 -14.76 0.02
CA GLY A 338 23.31 -15.73 0.35
C GLY A 338 22.98 -16.67 -0.80
N TRP A 339 21.92 -17.47 -0.59
CA TRP A 339 21.42 -18.46 -1.54
C TRP A 339 20.00 -18.06 -1.96
N LYS A 340 19.67 -18.25 -3.24
CA LYS A 340 18.29 -18.08 -3.73
C LYS A 340 17.54 -19.40 -3.53
N GLY A 341 16.52 -19.37 -2.67
CA GLY A 341 15.59 -20.50 -2.49
C GLY A 341 14.42 -20.41 -3.47
N TRP A 342 13.84 -21.56 -3.79
CA TRP A 342 12.53 -21.66 -4.43
C TRP A 342 11.56 -22.26 -3.43
N GLY A 343 10.36 -21.68 -3.34
CA GLY A 343 9.29 -22.17 -2.47
C GLY A 343 8.09 -22.58 -3.33
N GLU A 344 7.48 -23.71 -2.97
CA GLU A 344 6.21 -24.16 -3.52
C GLU A 344 5.10 -23.95 -2.47
N ILE A 345 3.87 -23.76 -2.94
CA ILE A 345 2.71 -23.64 -2.03
C ILE A 345 2.35 -25.02 -1.50
N SER A 346 2.55 -25.23 -0.20
CA SER A 346 2.21 -26.48 0.50
C SER A 346 0.91 -26.33 1.30
N TYR A 347 -0.05 -27.20 1.06
CA TYR A 347 -1.30 -27.24 1.83
C TYR A 347 -1.17 -28.27 2.97
N GLY A 348 -1.09 -27.79 4.21
CA GLY A 348 -1.01 -28.63 5.40
C GLY A 348 -2.29 -28.63 6.24
N GLY A 349 -2.52 -29.69 7.01
CA GLY A 349 -3.62 -29.80 7.98
C GLY A 349 -4.92 -30.43 7.42
N TYR A 350 -5.97 -30.39 8.22
CA TYR A 350 -7.27 -30.98 7.87
C TYR A 350 -7.83 -30.37 6.57
N GLU A 351 -8.39 -31.21 5.70
CA GLU A 351 -8.95 -30.83 4.38
C GLU A 351 -7.99 -30.05 3.45
N CYS A 352 -6.67 -30.22 3.62
CA CYS A 352 -5.66 -29.56 2.79
C CYS A 352 -5.82 -29.81 1.28
N VAL A 353 -6.18 -31.04 0.89
CA VAL A 353 -6.40 -31.40 -0.53
C VAL A 353 -7.56 -30.60 -1.14
N LYS A 354 -8.63 -30.35 -0.39
CA LYS A 354 -9.76 -29.54 -0.89
C LYS A 354 -9.35 -28.06 -1.04
N ARG A 355 -8.56 -27.53 -0.11
CA ARG A 355 -7.98 -26.18 -0.23
C ARG A 355 -7.04 -26.07 -1.44
N ALA A 356 -6.18 -27.06 -1.64
CA ALA A 356 -5.27 -27.11 -2.79
C ALA A 356 -6.03 -27.08 -4.13
N LYS A 357 -7.08 -27.91 -4.26
CA LYS A 357 -7.94 -27.92 -5.45
C LYS A 357 -8.68 -26.60 -5.68
N ALA A 358 -9.17 -25.96 -4.60
CA ALA A 358 -9.82 -24.67 -4.72
C ALA A 358 -8.86 -23.59 -5.26
N ALA A 359 -7.62 -23.57 -4.77
CA ALA A 359 -6.61 -22.64 -5.25
C ALA A 359 -6.16 -22.93 -6.69
N GLU A 360 -5.99 -24.21 -7.05
CA GLU A 360 -5.70 -24.63 -8.43
C GLU A 360 -6.76 -24.07 -9.40
N LEU A 361 -8.05 -24.21 -9.07
CA LEU A 361 -9.14 -23.68 -9.88
C LEU A 361 -9.10 -22.15 -10.00
N LEU A 362 -8.73 -21.43 -8.93
CA LEU A 362 -8.61 -19.97 -8.95
C LEU A 362 -7.46 -19.49 -9.83
N VAL A 363 -6.34 -20.22 -9.84
CA VAL A 363 -5.19 -19.94 -10.70
C VAL A 363 -5.54 -20.20 -12.16
N MET A 364 -6.17 -21.35 -12.47
CA MET A 364 -6.49 -21.77 -13.84
C MET A 364 -7.59 -20.94 -14.51
N ASP A 365 -8.58 -20.45 -13.76
CA ASP A 365 -9.74 -19.72 -14.32
C ASP A 365 -9.37 -18.34 -14.89
N GLY A 366 -8.25 -17.74 -14.48
CA GLY A 366 -7.78 -16.45 -14.99
C GLY A 366 -8.63 -15.22 -14.59
N ARG A 367 -9.85 -15.39 -14.05
CA ARG A 367 -10.71 -14.29 -13.55
C ARG A 367 -10.57 -13.99 -12.06
N GLY A 368 -9.84 -14.82 -11.30
CA GLY A 368 -9.44 -14.52 -9.92
C GLY A 368 -8.67 -13.19 -9.81
N ILE A 369 -8.42 -12.70 -8.60
CA ILE A 369 -7.87 -11.35 -8.39
C ILE A 369 -6.33 -11.31 -8.26
N SER A 370 -5.71 -12.44 -7.94
CA SER A 370 -4.27 -12.53 -7.67
C SER A 370 -3.63 -13.69 -8.42
N TRP A 371 -2.44 -13.47 -9.01
CA TRP A 371 -1.50 -14.52 -9.34
C TRP A 371 -0.62 -14.78 -8.10
N CYS A 372 -0.91 -15.86 -7.38
CA CYS A 372 -0.10 -16.34 -6.26
C CYS A 372 0.10 -15.38 -5.07
N GLN A 373 -0.97 -15.14 -4.33
CA GLN A 373 -0.94 -15.41 -2.89
C GLN A 373 -2.22 -16.18 -2.56
N PHE A 374 -2.24 -17.50 -2.72
CA PHE A 374 -3.18 -18.32 -1.97
C PHE A 374 -2.32 -18.99 -0.90
N LEU A 375 -2.24 -18.32 0.27
CA LEU A 375 -1.57 -18.75 1.50
C LEU A 375 -0.03 -18.55 1.53
N CYS A 376 0.42 -17.49 2.20
CA CYS A 376 1.71 -17.48 2.89
C CYS A 376 1.46 -17.32 4.39
N SER A 377 1.73 -18.38 5.16
CA SER A 377 2.26 -18.19 6.50
C SER A 377 3.78 -18.11 6.31
N PHE A 378 4.33 -16.90 6.29
CA PHE A 378 5.77 -16.74 6.35
C PHE A 378 6.25 -17.16 7.75
N LEU A 379 6.76 -18.37 7.90
CA LEU A 379 7.71 -18.68 8.96
C LEU A 379 9.08 -18.16 8.50
N TYR A 380 9.31 -16.86 8.67
CA TYR A 380 10.67 -16.34 8.65
C TYR A 380 11.36 -16.72 9.96
N ASN A 381 11.85 -17.95 10.05
CA ASN A 381 12.96 -18.24 10.95
C ASN A 381 14.26 -17.86 10.22
N TRP A 382 14.66 -16.60 10.37
CA TRP A 382 16.07 -16.23 10.18
C TRP A 382 16.83 -16.59 11.47
N THR A 383 17.23 -17.85 11.58
CA THR A 383 18.41 -18.19 12.39
C THR A 383 19.61 -18.21 11.46
N GLY A 384 20.49 -17.23 11.60
CA GLY A 384 21.76 -17.11 10.90
C GLY A 384 22.52 -15.88 11.35
#